data_AF-A0A2Z5ZE52-F1
#
_entry.id   AF-A0A2Z5ZE52-F1
#
_cell.length_a   1.000
_cell.length_b   1.000
_cell.length_c   1.000
_cell.angle_alpha   90.00
_cell.angle_beta   90.00
_cell.angle_gamma   90.00
#
_symmetry.space_group_name_H-M   'P 1'
#
loop_
_entity.id
_entity.type
_entity.pdbx_description
1 polymer ?
#
loop_
_entity_poly.entity_id
_entity_poly.type
_entity_poly.pdbx_seq_one_letter_code
_entity_poly.pdbx_strand_id
1 'polypeptide(L)'
;MPLYSQKTNELSGGVSSDWDNWHVSAFARRSLSRKEFVSLGGDLGYNNDCFGIDVMYLKQYTTIGGQQRNSSVLFTVSLKTLGSFGLK
;
A
#
# COMPACT_ATOMS: atom_id res chain seq x y z
N MET A 1 27.44 -4.97 -20.33
CA MET A 1 27.01 -4.44 -19.01
C MET A 1 26.32 -5.60 -18.29
N PRO A 2 26.99 -6.31 -17.36
CA PRO A 2 26.32 -7.41 -16.68
C PRO A 2 25.28 -6.83 -15.73
N LEU A 3 24.01 -7.13 -15.99
CA LEU A 3 22.90 -6.88 -15.08
C LEU A 3 23.18 -7.69 -13.81
N TYR A 4 23.64 -7.02 -12.76
CA TYR A 4 23.80 -7.59 -11.42
C TYR A 4 22.41 -7.93 -10.89
N SER A 5 21.90 -9.10 -11.29
CA SER A 5 20.67 -9.69 -10.79
C SER A 5 20.94 -10.16 -9.37
N GLN A 6 20.88 -9.25 -8.41
CA GLN A 6 20.71 -9.60 -7.01
C GLN A 6 19.44 -10.45 -6.94
N LYS A 7 19.57 -11.71 -6.53
CA LYS A 7 18.42 -12.55 -6.18
C LYS A 7 17.70 -11.86 -5.02
N THR A 8 16.74 -11.04 -5.40
CA THR A 8 15.78 -10.42 -4.52
C THR A 8 14.81 -11.53 -4.13
N ASN A 9 15.14 -12.23 -3.04
CA ASN A 9 14.20 -13.13 -2.39
C ASN A 9 13.29 -12.25 -1.53
N GLU A 10 12.16 -11.84 -2.10
CA GLU A 10 11.12 -11.11 -1.40
C GLU A 10 9.89 -11.99 -1.25
N LEU A 11 9.41 -12.10 -0.04
CA LEU A 11 8.16 -12.72 0.32
C LEU A 11 7.13 -11.61 0.52
N SER A 12 6.23 -11.49 -0.44
CA SER A 12 5.03 -10.65 -0.32
C SER A 12 3.83 -11.53 -0.05
N GLY A 13 3.02 -11.15 0.93
CA GLY A 13 1.71 -11.73 1.20
C GLY A 13 0.69 -10.61 1.34
N GLY A 14 -0.53 -10.86 0.88
CA GLY A 14 -1.63 -9.94 1.04
C GLY A 14 -2.92 -10.70 1.30
N VAL A 15 -3.81 -10.06 2.04
CA VAL A 15 -5.19 -10.48 2.25
C VAL A 15 -6.08 -9.33 1.84
N SER A 16 -7.15 -9.63 1.11
CA SER A 16 -8.19 -8.67 0.78
C SER A 16 -9.54 -9.30 1.11
N SER A 17 -10.45 -8.45 1.59
CA SER A 17 -11.82 -8.82 1.93
C SER A 17 -12.72 -7.72 1.41
N ASP A 18 -13.70 -8.12 0.61
CA ASP A 18 -14.70 -7.23 0.04
C ASP A 18 -16.07 -7.64 0.58
N TRP A 19 -16.77 -6.69 1.20
CA TRP A 19 -18.05 -6.87 1.87
C TRP A 19 -18.99 -5.72 1.52
N ASP A 20 -19.86 -5.97 0.55
CA ASP A 20 -20.91 -5.06 0.11
C ASP A 20 -20.34 -3.70 -0.34
N ASN A 21 -20.49 -2.65 0.45
CA ASN A 21 -19.91 -1.33 0.18
C ASN A 21 -18.49 -1.13 0.76
N TRP A 22 -17.93 -2.09 1.50
CA TRP A 22 -16.62 -1.99 2.15
C TRP A 22 -15.59 -2.89 1.47
N HIS A 23 -14.40 -2.36 1.19
CA HIS A 23 -13.23 -3.17 0.89
C HIS A 23 -12.15 -2.91 1.94
N VAL A 24 -11.47 -3.97 2.33
CA VAL A 24 -10.28 -3.88 3.15
C VAL A 24 -9.22 -4.80 2.58
N SER A 25 -8.02 -4.28 2.39
CA SER A 25 -6.88 -5.08 2.01
C SER A 25 -5.69 -4.76 2.89
N ALA A 26 -4.87 -5.75 3.16
CA ALA A 26 -3.63 -5.60 3.88
C ALA A 26 -2.56 -6.41 3.16
N PHE A 27 -1.41 -5.80 2.95
CA PHE A 27 -0.27 -6.45 2.32
C PHE A 27 1.01 -6.19 3.11
N ALA A 28 1.84 -7.22 3.20
CA ALA A 28 3.14 -7.17 3.82
C ALA A 28 4.17 -7.77 2.88
N ARG A 29 5.29 -7.08 2.72
CA ARG A 29 6.44 -7.50 1.94
C ARG A 29 7.66 -7.57 2.84
N ARG A 30 8.30 -8.72 2.86
CA ARG A 30 9.49 -9.01 3.65
C ARG A 30 10.59 -9.53 2.73
N SER A 31 11.79 -8.96 2.82
CA SER A 31 12.95 -9.48 2.09
C SER A 31 13.59 -10.59 2.91
N LEU A 32 13.62 -11.80 2.37
CA LEU A 32 14.39 -12.91 2.96
C LEU A 32 15.89 -12.68 2.80
N SER A 33 16.33 -12.01 1.72
CA SER A 33 17.75 -11.74 1.48
C SER A 33 18.38 -10.83 2.53
N ARG A 34 17.62 -9.86 3.08
CA ARG A 34 18.10 -8.93 4.13
C ARG A 34 17.58 -9.26 5.53
N LYS A 35 16.71 -10.27 5.69
CA LYS A 35 15.91 -10.53 6.92
C LYS A 35 15.07 -9.33 7.39
N GLU A 36 14.93 -8.29 6.58
CA GLU A 36 14.25 -7.05 6.92
C GLU A 36 12.85 -6.97 6.32
N PHE A 37 11.94 -6.35 7.05
CA PHE A 37 10.62 -5.99 6.52
C PHE A 37 10.81 -4.84 5.52
N VAL A 38 10.27 -5.02 4.32
CA VAL A 38 10.46 -4.08 3.21
C VAL A 38 9.34 -3.04 3.24
N SER A 39 8.10 -3.52 3.28
CA SER A 39 6.90 -2.69 3.28
C SER A 39 5.78 -3.40 4.01
N LEU A 40 4.97 -2.65 4.75
CA LEU A 40 3.70 -3.12 5.26
C LEU A 40 2.67 -2.05 4.95
N GLY A 41 1.56 -2.43 4.36
CA GLY A 41 0.50 -1.51 4.02
C GLY A 41 -0.86 -2.17 4.11
N GLY A 42 -1.88 -1.34 4.07
CA GLY A 42 -3.24 -1.78 3.92
C GLY A 42 -4.08 -0.62 3.41
N ASP A 43 -5.16 -0.97 2.76
CA ASP A 43 -6.19 -0.08 2.30
C ASP A 43 -7.50 -0.48 2.96
N LEU A 44 -8.31 0.53 3.24
CA LEU A 44 -9.67 0.37 3.67
C LEU A 44 -10.48 1.44 2.98
N GLY A 45 -11.46 1.01 2.22
CA GLY A 45 -12.35 1.93 1.55
C GLY A 45 -13.79 1.51 1.64
N TYR A 46 -14.63 2.53 1.58
CA TYR A 46 -16.06 2.42 1.52
C TYR A 46 -16.53 3.09 0.24
N ASN A 47 -17.16 2.32 -0.65
CA ASN A 47 -17.68 2.81 -1.90
C ASN A 47 -19.19 2.64 -1.94
N ASN A 48 -19.89 3.74 -2.22
CA ASN A 48 -21.32 3.75 -2.46
C ASN A 48 -21.63 4.39 -3.81
N ASP A 49 -22.89 4.39 -4.23
CA ASP A 49 -23.32 4.91 -5.55
C ASP A 49 -22.98 6.39 -5.79
N CYS A 50 -22.87 7.20 -4.72
CA CYS A 50 -22.59 8.64 -4.83
C CYS A 50 -21.16 9.04 -4.44
N PHE A 51 -20.52 8.31 -3.52
CA PHE A 51 -19.22 8.67 -2.98
C PHE A 51 -18.42 7.44 -2.57
N GLY A 52 -17.11 7.53 -2.73
CA GLY A 52 -16.12 6.57 -2.31
C GLY A 52 -15.11 7.24 -1.39
N ILE A 53 -14.80 6.62 -0.26
CA ILE A 53 -13.76 7.06 0.65
C ILE A 53 -12.77 5.91 0.75
N ASP A 54 -11.51 6.16 0.42
CA ASP A 54 -10.44 5.18 0.57
C ASP A 54 -9.35 5.76 1.47
N VAL A 55 -8.88 4.93 2.38
CA VAL A 55 -7.79 5.22 3.29
C VAL A 55 -6.73 4.17 3.11
N MET A 56 -5.60 4.58 2.54
CA MET A 56 -4.46 3.71 2.34
C MET A 56 -3.33 4.08 3.29
N TYR A 57 -2.95 3.15 4.14
CA TYR A 57 -1.81 3.25 5.02
C TYR A 57 -0.65 2.47 4.42
N LEU A 58 0.49 3.11 4.19
CA LEU A 58 1.68 2.45 3.68
C LEU A 58 2.90 2.82 4.52
N LYS A 59 3.46 1.81 5.16
CA LYS A 59 4.65 1.91 5.98
C LYS A 59 5.80 1.20 5.30
N GLN A 60 6.64 1.97 4.62
CA GLN A 60 7.88 1.47 4.06
C GLN A 60 8.95 1.45 5.15
N TYR A 61 9.50 0.25 5.36
CA TYR A 61 10.57 0.01 6.32
C TYR A 61 11.93 -0.11 5.64
N THR A 62 11.98 -0.50 4.36
CA THR A 62 13.26 -0.63 3.65
C THR A 62 13.89 0.74 3.40
N THR A 63 15.11 0.89 3.88
CA THR A 63 15.98 2.02 3.53
C THR A 63 16.63 1.71 2.19
N ILE A 64 16.14 2.30 1.09
CA ILE A 64 16.86 2.28 -0.18
C ILE A 64 17.72 3.55 -0.21
N GLY A 65 18.96 3.47 0.27
CA GLY A 65 19.94 4.56 0.08
C GLY A 65 19.93 5.71 1.08
N GLY A 66 19.56 5.48 2.36
CA GLY A 66 19.88 6.42 3.44
C GLY A 66 18.83 7.49 3.80
N GLN A 67 17.58 7.37 3.34
CA GLN A 67 16.48 8.25 3.76
C GLN A 67 15.29 7.47 4.34
N GLN A 68 15.13 7.70 5.64
CA GLN A 68 13.93 7.79 6.48
C GLN A 68 12.77 6.79 6.32
N ARG A 69 12.58 6.06 7.43
CA ARG A 69 11.34 5.49 7.97
C ARG A 69 10.13 6.41 7.73
N ASN A 70 9.54 6.34 6.54
CA ASN A 70 8.41 7.20 6.15
C ASN A 70 7.12 6.38 6.21
N SER A 71 6.21 6.79 7.10
CA SER A 71 4.85 6.25 7.14
C SER A 71 3.98 7.20 6.35
N SER A 72 3.49 6.76 5.19
CA SER A 72 2.59 7.53 4.35
C SER A 72 1.17 7.09 4.65
N VAL A 73 0.30 8.06 4.92
CA VAL A 73 -1.15 7.83 5.00
C VAL A 73 -1.79 8.63 3.89
N LEU A 74 -2.50 7.96 3.01
CA LEU A 74 -3.21 8.57 1.91
C LEU A 74 -4.71 8.51 2.21
N PHE A 75 -5.36 9.66 2.10
CA PHE A 75 -6.80 9.78 2.23
C PHE A 75 -7.35 10.22 0.87
N THR A 76 -8.13 9.35 0.24
CA THR A 76 -8.72 9.60 -1.07
C THR A 76 -10.22 9.72 -0.90
N VAL A 77 -10.78 10.86 -1.29
CA VAL A 77 -12.23 11.06 -1.30
C VAL A 77 -12.69 11.23 -2.73
N SER A 78 -13.48 10.29 -3.20
CA SER A 78 -13.96 10.23 -4.58
C SER A 78 -15.46 10.50 -4.63
N LEU A 79 -15.89 11.63 -5.19
CA LEU A 79 -17.32 11.84 -5.45
C LEU A 79 -17.61 11.41 -6.88
N LYS A 80 -18.38 10.34 -7.07
CA LYS A 80 -18.67 9.77 -8.40
C LYS A 80 -19.43 10.78 -9.29
N THR A 81 -20.11 11.74 -8.69
CA THR A 81 -20.87 12.82 -9.34
C THR A 81 -20.07 14.09 -9.65
N LEU A 82 -18.91 14.32 -9.00
CA LEU A 82 -18.15 15.59 -9.09
C LEU A 82 -16.66 15.40 -9.40
N GLY A 83 -16.14 14.17 -9.42
CA GLY A 83 -14.72 13.85 -9.64
C GLY A 83 -14.00 13.39 -8.36
N SER A 84 -12.89 12.66 -8.53
CA SER A 84 -12.08 12.17 -7.41
C SER A 84 -11.06 13.21 -6.96
N PHE A 85 -11.02 13.49 -5.65
CA PHE A 85 -10.09 14.42 -5.02
C PHE A 85 -9.18 13.64 -4.04
N GLY A 86 -7.95 13.37 -4.45
CA GLY A 86 -6.92 12.78 -3.58
C GLY A 86 -6.11 13.88 -2.89
N LEU A 87 -5.98 13.81 -1.56
CA LEU A 87 -5.09 14.66 -0.78
C LEU A 87 -3.90 13.80 -0.30
N LYS A 88 -2.68 14.27 -0.56
CA LYS A 88 -1.42 13.59 -0.21
C LYS A 88 -0.74 14.28 0.96
#